data_AF-A0AAX1D7H3-F1
#
_entry.id   AF-A0AAX1D7H3-F1
#
_cell.length_a   1.000
_cell.length_b   1.000
_cell.length_c   1.000
_cell.angle_alpha   90.00
_cell.angle_beta   90.00
_cell.angle_gamma   90.00
#
_symmetry.space_group_name_H-M   'P 1'
#
loop_
_entity.id
_entity.type
_entity.pdbx_description
1 polymer ?
#
loop_
_entity_poly.entity_id
_entity_poly.type
_entity_poly.pdbx_seq_one_letter_code
_entity_poly.pdbx_strand_id
1 'polypeptide(L)' 'MKSNNTVLVALFAALIVVLSLIPPIPLPGIPVPITLQTLGAMLAGAMLGPGRGALACLLYLALAAIGLP' A
#
# COMPACT_ATOMS: atom_id res chain seq x y z
N MET A 1 10.53 16.39 -15.57
CA MET A 1 9.96 15.47 -14.55
C MET A 1 9.48 16.30 -13.37
N LYS A 2 8.18 16.28 -13.07
CA LYS A 2 7.60 17.06 -11.96
C LYS A 2 7.81 16.28 -10.66
N SER A 3 9.01 16.35 -10.07
CA SER A 3 9.51 15.48 -8.99
C SER A 3 8.52 15.24 -7.84
N ASN A 4 7.68 16.23 -7.51
CA ASN A 4 6.65 16.08 -6.46
C ASN A 4 5.70 14.89 -6.68
N ASN A 5 5.30 14.60 -7.90
CA ASN A 5 4.38 13.49 -8.15
C ASN A 5 5.04 12.13 -7.89
N THR A 6 6.31 11.98 -8.27
CA THR A 6 7.09 10.76 -8.02
C THR A 6 7.33 10.57 -6.53
N VAL A 7 7.65 11.65 -5.81
CA VAL A 7 7.83 11.64 -4.35
C VAL A 7 6.55 11.19 -3.65
N LEU A 8 5.39 11.71 -4.03
CA LEU A 8 4.11 11.31 -3.44
C LEU A 8 3.79 9.83 -3.68
N VAL A 9 4.05 9.31 -4.88
CA VAL A 9 3.86 7.89 -5.19
C VAL A 9 4.78 7.03 -4.33
N ALA A 10 6.06 7.37 -4.23
CA ALA A 10 7.02 6.63 -3.41
C ALA A 10 6.67 6.70 -1.91
N LEU A 11 6.25 7.86 -1.42
CA LEU A 11 5.83 8.06 -0.04
C LEU A 11 4.62 7.20 0.33
N PHE A 12 3.59 7.16 -0.52
CA PHE A 12 2.41 6.32 -0.27
C PHE A 12 2.72 4.83 -0.41
N ALA A 13 3.58 4.44 -1.35
CA ALA A 13 4.04 3.06 -1.42
C ALA A 13 4.77 2.65 -0.13
N ALA A 14 5.67 3.48 0.39
CA ALA A 14 6.34 3.25 1.67
C ALA A 14 5.35 3.22 2.86
N LEU A 15 4.32 4.08 2.85
CA LEU A 15 3.27 4.06 3.86
C LEU A 15 2.48 2.74 3.84
N ILE A 16 2.15 2.21 2.66
CA ILE A 16 1.47 0.91 2.52
C ILE A 16 2.35 -0.22 3.10
N VAL A 17 3.66 -0.21 2.82
CA VAL A 17 4.62 -1.18 3.40
C VAL A 17 4.61 -1.08 4.93
N VAL A 18 4.76 0.13 5.49
CA VAL A 18 4.78 0.30 6.95
C VAL A 18 3.49 -0.22 7.60
N LEU A 19 2.34 -0.01 6.96
CA LEU A 19 1.05 -0.52 7.44
C LEU A 19 0.91 -2.04 7.26
N SER A 20 1.58 -2.67 6.29
CA SER A 20 1.58 -4.13 6.12
C SER A 20 2.43 -4.86 7.15
N LEU A 21 3.41 -4.18 7.75
CA LEU A 21 4.22 -4.74 8.84
C LEU A 21 3.45 -4.91 10.16
N ILE A 22 2.29 -4.25 10.30
CA ILE A 22 1.48 -4.36 11.53
C ILE A 22 0.82 -5.74 11.58
N PRO A 23 0.96 -6.49 12.69
CA PRO A 23 0.41 -7.84 12.79
C PRO A 23 -1.09 -7.89 12.47
N PRO A 24 -1.50 -8.84 11.60
CA PRO A 24 -2.91 -9.05 11.28
C PRO A 24 -3.73 -9.47 12.49
N ILE A 25 -5.01 -9.07 12.51
CA ILE A 25 -5.99 -9.55 13.49
C ILE A 25 -6.70 -10.78 12.89
N PRO A 26 -6.47 -12.00 13.42
CA PRO A 26 -7.12 -13.20 12.91
C PRO A 26 -8.61 -13.21 13.27
N LEU A 27 -9.44 -13.65 12.34
CA LEU A 27 -10.88 -13.81 12.54
C LEU A 27 -11.23 -15.30 12.73
N PRO A 28 -12.04 -15.66 13.72
CA PRO A 28 -12.47 -17.04 13.89
C PRO A 28 -13.32 -17.49 12.69
N GLY A 29 -12.92 -18.60 12.05
CA GLY A 29 -13.67 -19.21 10.94
C GLY A 29 -13.40 -18.64 9.55
N ILE A 30 -12.51 -17.64 9.40
CA ILE A 30 -12.18 -17.03 8.09
C ILE A 30 -10.66 -17.06 7.88
N PRO A 31 -10.16 -17.55 6.72
CA PRO A 31 -8.72 -17.64 6.44
C PRO A 31 -8.05 -16.30 6.12
N VAL A 32 -8.83 -15.24 5.92
CA VAL A 32 -8.36 -13.89 5.59
C VAL A 32 -8.39 -13.02 6.86
N PRO A 33 -7.23 -12.60 7.38
CA PRO A 33 -7.20 -11.73 8.55
C PRO A 33 -7.49 -10.27 8.19
N ILE A 34 -7.83 -9.47 9.20
CA ILE A 34 -7.93 -8.01 9.07
C ILE A 34 -6.53 -7.41 9.16
N THR A 35 -6.14 -6.60 8.18
CA THR A 35 -4.84 -5.92 8.12
C THR A 35 -5.01 -4.41 7.95
N LEU A 36 -4.03 -3.63 8.42
CA LEU A 36 -3.99 -2.18 8.19
C LEU A 36 -3.45 -1.81 6.80
N GLN A 37 -2.89 -2.76 6.05
CA GLN A 37 -2.44 -2.56 4.68
C GLN A 37 -3.56 -2.03 3.76
N THR A 38 -4.79 -2.54 3.93
CA THR A 38 -5.95 -2.14 3.11
C THR A 38 -6.31 -0.66 3.31
N LEU A 39 -6.14 -0.13 4.54
CA LEU A 39 -6.25 1.30 4.81
C LEU A 39 -5.23 2.10 4.00
N GLY A 40 -3.98 1.65 3.93
CA GLY A 40 -2.94 2.27 3.11
C GLY A 40 -3.33 2.34 1.64
N ALA A 41 -3.87 1.26 1.09
CA ALA A 41 -4.33 1.21 -0.30
C ALA A 41 -5.52 2.16 -0.55
N MET A 42 -6.49 2.23 0.37
CA MET A 42 -7.63 3.14 0.28
C MET A 42 -7.18 4.61 0.34
N LEU A 43 -6.25 4.95 1.24
CA LEU A 43 -5.69 6.29 1.36
C LEU A 43 -4.91 6.70 0.10
N ALA A 44 -4.14 5.79 -0.49
CA ALA A 44 -3.45 6.05 -1.75
C ALA A 44 -4.42 6.39 -2.88
N GLY A 45 -5.52 5.65 -3.02
CA GLY A 45 -6.58 5.95 -3.99
C GLY A 45 -7.30 7.27 -3.71
N ALA A 46 -7.67 7.51 -2.45
CA ALA A 46 -8.41 8.70 -2.04
C ALA A 46 -7.60 10.00 -2.15
N MET A 47 -6.31 9.98 -1.81
CA MET A 47 -5.48 11.19 -1.74
C MET A 47 -4.72 11.49 -3.04
N LEU A 48 -4.30 10.47 -3.78
CA LEU A 48 -3.50 10.66 -5.01
C LEU A 48 -4.35 10.60 -6.29
N GLY A 49 -5.61 10.18 -6.19
CA GLY A 49 -6.50 9.95 -7.32
C GLY A 49 -6.16 8.66 -8.08
N PRO A 50 -6.93 8.31 -9.13
CA PRO A 50 -6.91 6.99 -9.75
C PRO A 50 -5.55 6.62 -10.36
N GLY A 51 -4.88 7.56 -11.07
CA GLY A 51 -3.62 7.26 -11.74
C GLY A 51 -2.45 7.07 -10.77
N ARG A 52 -2.26 8.01 -9.84
CA ARG A 52 -1.10 7.99 -8.92
C ARG A 52 -1.30 7.01 -7.77
N GLY A 53 -2.54 6.84 -7.30
CA GLY A 53 -2.88 5.80 -6.33
C GLY A 53 -2.60 4.41 -6.88
N ALA A 54 -2.99 4.14 -8.13
CA ALA A 54 -2.66 2.88 -8.81
C ALA A 54 -1.15 2.66 -8.94
N LEU A 55 -0.38 3.70 -9.29
CA LEU A 55 1.08 3.60 -9.34
C LEU A 55 1.70 3.30 -7.98
N ALA A 56 1.21 3.90 -6.88
CA ALA A 56 1.70 3.62 -5.53
C ALA A 56 1.40 2.17 -5.12
N CYS A 57 0.19 1.68 -5.40
CA CYS A 57 -0.18 0.28 -5.16
C CYS A 57 0.64 -0.68 -6.03
N LEU A 58 0.85 -0.38 -7.30
CA LEU A 58 1.68 -1.20 -8.20
C LEU A 58 3.14 -1.26 -7.73
N LEU A 59 3.69 -0.15 -7.25
CA LEU A 59 5.05 -0.10 -6.72
C LEU A 59 5.15 -0.98 -5.47
N TYR A 60 4.19 -0.87 -4.54
CA TYR A 60 4.09 -1.77 -3.39
C TYR A 60 4.03 -3.25 -3.80
N LEU A 61 3.14 -3.60 -4.75
CA LEU A 61 3.01 -4.98 -5.23
C LEU A 61 4.28 -5.48 -5.94
N ALA A 62 4.99 -4.62 -6.66
CA ALA A 62 6.26 -4.97 -7.29
C ALA A 62 7.34 -5.29 -6.25
N LEU A 63 7.42 -4.54 -5.15
CA LEU A 63 8.34 -4.84 -4.05
C LEU A 63 8.00 -6.19 -3.42
N ALA A 64 6.72 -6.43 -3.11
CA ALA A 64 6.26 -7.71 -2.57
C ALA A 64 6.54 -8.89 -3.52
N ALA A 65 6.35 -8.69 -4.83
CA ALA A 65 6.61 -9.71 -5.84
C ALA A 65 8.10 -10.10 -5.96
N ILE A 66 9.01 -9.18 -5.61
CA ILE A 66 10.46 -9.45 -5.56
C ILE A 66 10.88 -10.07 -4.21
N GLY A 67 9.92 -10.30 -3.29
CA GLY A 67 10.15 -10.97 -2.01
C GLY A 67 10.52 -10.02 -0.88
N LEU A 68 10.32 -8.71 -1.05
CA LEU A 68 10.38 -7.77 0.06
C LEU A 68 9.13 -7.91 0.95
N PRO A 69 9.27 -7.67 2.26
CA PRO A 69 8.16 -7.73 3.21
C PRO A 69 7.11 -6.63 2.98
#